data_AF-A0A554VRN5-F1
#
_entry.id   AF-A0A554VRN5-F1
#
_cell.length_a   1.000
_cell.length_b   1.000
_cell.length_c   1.000
_cell.angle_alpha   90.00
_cell.angle_beta   90.00
_cell.angle_gamma   90.00
#
_symmetry.space_group_name_H-M   'P 1'
#
loop_
_entity.id
_entity.type
_entity.pdbx_description
1 polymer ?
#
loop_
_entity_poly.entity_id
_entity_poly.type
_entity_poly.pdbx_seq_one_letter_code
_entity_poly.pdbx_strand_id
1 'polypeptide(L)' 'MKVENIKHGEMVARVKKDGKRMSKTFIRGEYNRSEKCYELQNYDDINDYVYVKKGTELMLVDY' A
#
# COMPACT_ATOMS: atom_id res chain seq x y z
N MET A 1 5.68 -8.43 -1.15
CA MET A 1 4.61 -8.79 -2.10
C MET A 1 4.34 -7.60 -3.02
N LYS A 2 4.11 -7.81 -4.32
CA LYS A 2 3.78 -6.72 -5.24
C LYS A 2 2.35 -6.22 -4.99
N VAL A 3 2.14 -4.90 -5.07
CA VAL A 3 0.85 -4.26 -4.79
C VAL A 3 -0.31 -4.81 -5.63
N GLU A 4 -0.07 -5.20 -6.89
CA GLU A 4 -1.12 -5.77 -7.75
C GLU A 4 -1.65 -7.13 -7.29
N ASN A 5 -0.88 -7.86 -6.48
CA ASN A 5 -1.27 -9.15 -5.94
C ASN A 5 -1.96 -9.02 -4.58
N ILE A 6 -2.05 -7.81 -4.05
CA ILE A 6 -2.71 -7.51 -2.77
C ILE A 6 -4.18 -7.21 -3.04
N LYS A 7 -5.07 -7.88 -2.30
CA LYS A 7 -6.51 -7.65 -2.42
C LYS A 7 -6.87 -6.25 -1.97
N HIS A 8 -7.97 -5.73 -2.53
CA HIS A 8 -8.55 -4.48 -2.06
C HIS A 8 -9.00 -4.61 -0.60
N GLY A 9 -8.72 -3.59 0.22
CA GLY A 9 -9.05 -3.58 1.65
C GLY A 9 -7.99 -4.20 2.57
N GLU A 10 -6.94 -4.83 2.04
CA GLU A 10 -5.89 -5.43 2.86
C GLU A 10 -4.98 -4.38 3.49
N MET A 11 -4.54 -4.63 4.73
CA MET A 11 -3.56 -3.81 5.41
C MET A 11 -2.15 -4.12 4.93
N VAL A 12 -1.42 -3.06 4.60
CA VAL A 12 -0.09 -3.12 4.02
C VAL A 12 0.84 -2.09 4.66
N ALA A 13 2.12 -2.42 4.72
CA ALA A 13 3.17 -1.49 5.07
C ALA A 13 4.16 -1.37 3.90
N ARG A 14 4.66 -0.16 3.68
CA ARG A 14 5.77 0.05 2.75
C ARG A 14 7.04 -0.59 3.29
N VAL A 15 7.88 -1.06 2.38
CA VAL A 15 9.18 -1.65 2.72
C VAL A 15 10.26 -0.58 2.62
N LYS A 16 11.11 -0.47 3.63
CA LYS A 16 12.32 0.36 3.61
C LYS A 16 13.38 -0.29 2.73
N LYS A 17 14.42 0.47 2.35
CA LYS A 17 15.54 -0.04 1.55
C LYS A 17 16.30 -1.20 2.21
N ASP A 18 16.23 -1.30 3.54
CA ASP A 18 16.83 -2.39 4.33
C ASP A 18 15.92 -3.63 4.45
N GLY A 19 14.79 -3.67 3.73
CA GLY A 19 13.82 -4.75 3.76
C GLY A 19 12.89 -4.72 4.97
N LYS A 20 13.03 -3.78 5.90
CA LYS A 20 12.17 -3.67 7.09
C LYS A 20 10.86 -2.95 6.77
N ARG A 21 9.80 -3.28 7.50
CA ARG A 21 8.52 -2.57 7.38
C ARG A 21 8.66 -1.12 7.86
N MET A 22 8.03 -0.20 7.16
CA MET A 22 7.79 1.14 7.68
C MET A 22 6.76 1.07 8.81
N SER A 23 6.81 2.02 9.74
CA SER A 23 5.90 2.06 10.89
C SER A 23 4.46 2.40 10.50
N LYS A 24 4.26 3.12 9.39
CA LYS A 24 2.92 3.47 8.89
C LYS A 24 2.28 2.26 8.20
N THR A 25 1.02 2.03 8.56
CA THR A 25 0.14 1.04 7.93
C THR A 25 -0.84 1.75 7.01
N PHE A 26 -1.11 1.15 5.87
CA PHE A 26 -2.04 1.64 4.88
C PHE A 26 -3.02 0.54 4.53
N ILE A 27 -4.20 0.91 4.06
CA ILE A 27 -5.16 0.01 3.42
C ILE A 27 -4.98 0.13 1.92
N ARG A 28 -4.89 -1.00 1.22
CA ARG A 28 -4.82 -1.01 -0.24
C ARG A 28 -6.18 -0.63 -0.83
N GLY A 29 -6.25 0.56 -1.41
CA GLY A 29 -7.44 1.17 -2.02
C GLY A 29 -7.64 0.78 -3.47
N GLU A 30 -8.29 1.65 -4.25
CA GLU A 30 -8.63 1.36 -5.64
C GLU A 30 -7.41 1.39 -6.59
N TYR A 31 -7.55 0.74 -7.75
CA TYR A 31 -6.55 0.86 -8.82
C TYR A 31 -6.99 1.94 -9.82
N ASN A 32 -6.23 3.03 -9.88
CA ASN A 32 -6.44 4.08 -10.86
C ASN A 32 -5.88 3.62 -12.22
N ARG A 33 -6.78 3.32 -13.16
CA ARG A 33 -6.44 2.85 -14.51
C ARG A 33 -5.82 3.94 -15.40
N SER A 34 -6.15 5.20 -15.16
CA SER A 34 -5.63 6.34 -15.94
C SER A 34 -4.15 6.54 -15.63
N GLU A 35 -3.81 6.59 -14.35
CA GLU A 35 -2.44 6.83 -13.89
C GLU A 35 -1.62 5.56 -13.66
N LYS A 36 -2.27 4.39 -13.78
CA LYS A 36 -1.71 3.06 -13.58
C LYS A 36 -1.07 2.89 -12.18
N CYS A 37 -1.67 3.49 -11.18
CA CYS A 37 -1.24 3.46 -9.78
C CYS A 37 -2.33 2.86 -8.87
N TYR A 38 -1.90 2.37 -7.71
CA TYR A 38 -2.75 1.88 -6.64
C TYR A 38 -2.79 2.92 -5.54
N GLU A 39 -3.99 3.21 -5.05
CA GLU A 39 -4.21 4.04 -3.88
C GLU A 39 -3.87 3.26 -2.62
N LEU A 40 -3.22 3.93 -1.67
CA LEU A 40 -2.96 3.46 -0.31
C LEU A 40 -3.47 4.54 0.65
N GLN A 41 -4.50 4.21 1.42
CA GLN A 41 -5.05 5.11 2.44
C GLN A 41 -4.42 4.80 3.78
N ASN A 42 -3.93 5.78 4.52
CA ASN A 42 -3.36 5.56 5.84
C ASN A 42 -4.45 5.06 6.80
N TYR A 43 -4.14 4.01 7.57
CA TYR A 43 -5.09 3.41 8.51
C TYR A 43 -5.44 4.36 9.68
N ASP A 44 -4.47 5.13 10.15
CA ASP A 44 -4.63 6.04 11.30
C ASP A 44 -5.11 7.45 10.91
N ASP A 45 -5.01 7.82 9.62
CA ASP A 45 -5.41 9.14 9.11
C ASP A 45 -6.13 9.01 7.76
N ILE A 46 -7.46 9.15 7.80
CA ILE A 46 -8.33 8.99 6.64
C ILE A 46 -8.04 10.00 5.50
N ASN A 47 -7.34 11.10 5.78
CA ASN A 47 -7.01 12.13 4.79
C ASN A 47 -5.64 11.93 4.14
N ASP A 48 -4.81 11.00 4.64
CA ASP A 48 -3.47 10.74 4.13
C ASP A 48 -3.52 9.60 3.09
N TYR A 49 -3.42 9.99 1.80
CA TYR A 49 -3.42 9.07 0.67
C TYR A 49 -2.08 9.07 -0.05
N VAL A 50 -1.60 7.88 -0.41
CA VAL A 50 -0.37 7.68 -1.16
C VAL A 50 -0.67 6.83 -2.38
N TYR A 51 -0.15 7.23 -3.54
CA TYR A 51 -0.31 6.46 -4.78
C TYR A 51 0.99 5.77 -5.15
N VAL A 52 0.93 4.45 -5.37
CA VAL A 52 2.09 3.63 -5.73
C VAL A 52 1.92 2.99 -7.09
N LYS A 53 3.00 2.90 -7.86
CA LYS A 53 2.95 2.27 -9.19
C LYS A 53 2.79 0.75 -9.07
N LYS A 54 2.19 0.14 -10.10
CA LYS A 54 2.22 -1.32 -10.27
C LYS A 54 3.65 -1.85 -10.14
N GLY A 55 3.81 -2.99 -9.48
CA GLY A 55 5.10 -3.62 -9.19
C GLY A 55 5.76 -3.14 -7.90
N THR A 56 5.21 -2.13 -7.22
CA THR A 56 5.73 -1.68 -5.92
C THR A 56 5.65 -2.80 -4.89
N GLU A 57 6.74 -3.02 -4.17
CA GLU A 57 6.80 -4.00 -3.09
C GLU A 57 6.25 -3.44 -1.78
N LEU A 58 5.29 -4.17 -1.22
CA LEU A 58 4.65 -3.91 0.07
C LEU A 58 4.66 -5.20 0.90
N MET A 59 4.54 -5.06 2.21
CA MET A 59 4.33 -6.18 3.13
C MET A 59 2.89 -6.17 3.64
N LEU A 60 2.27 -7.35 3.71
CA LEU A 60 1.00 -7.51 4.43
C LEU A 60 1.24 -7.30 5.92
N VAL A 61 0.26 -6.72 6.60
CA VAL A 61 0.27 -6.51 8.04
C VAL A 61 -0.91 -7.26 8.62
N ASP A 62 -0.63 -8.36 9.32
CA ASP A 62 -1.62 -9.06 10.12
C ASP A 62 -1.69 -8.40 11.52
N TYR A 63 -2.91 -8.23 12.04
CA TYR A 63 -3.18 -7.77 13.41
C TYR A 63 -3.60 -8.95 14.29
#